data_AF-A0A3N9XIS3-F1
#
_entry.id   AF-A0A3N9XIS3-F1
#
_cell.length_a   1.000
_cell.length_b   1.000
_cell.length_c   1.000
_cell.angle_alpha   90.00
_cell.angle_beta   90.00
_cell.angle_gamma   90.00
#
_symmetry.space_group_name_H-M   'P 1'
#
loop_
_entity.id
_entity.type
_entity.pdbx_description
1 polymer ?
#
loop_
_entity_poly.entity_id
_entity_poly.type
_entity_poly.pdbx_seq_one_letter_code
_entity_poly.pdbx_strand_id
1 'polypeptide(L)'
;MGYELHVTRAAEYYESEEHPIALDEWLAYAERSPTLTQGGWIWWDEDRHPFYVFTCGDGSVVSLTWFEGAIEIKGHFDGDAYREFGGLAEDFQASLQGDDGERYTPSGALPPSH
;
A
#
# COMPACT_ATOMS: atom_id res chain seq x y z
N MET A 1 -13.45 5.33 -10.39
CA MET A 1 -12.87 6.24 -9.40
C MET A 1 -12.96 5.51 -8.08
N GLY A 2 -11.96 4.68 -7.81
CA GLY A 2 -11.81 3.98 -6.54
C GLY A 2 -10.85 4.80 -5.70
N TYR A 3 -11.12 4.88 -4.41
CA TYR A 3 -10.21 5.44 -3.44
C TYR A 3 -9.05 4.47 -3.22
N GLU A 4 -7.82 4.97 -3.20
CA GLU A 4 -6.60 4.18 -3.09
C GLU A 4 -5.81 4.62 -1.85
N LEU A 5 -5.12 3.66 -1.24
CA LEU A 5 -4.18 3.94 -0.17
C LEU A 5 -2.77 3.70 -0.68
N HIS A 6 -1.84 4.51 -0.18
CA HIS A 6 -0.46 4.54 -0.57
C HIS A 6 0.41 4.29 0.65
N VAL A 7 1.28 3.29 0.57
CA VAL A 7 2.32 3.07 1.56
C VAL A 7 3.61 3.66 1.02
N THR A 8 4.09 4.72 1.68
CA THR A 8 5.25 5.48 1.21
C THR A 8 6.16 5.90 2.36
N ARG A 9 7.47 5.96 2.13
CA ARG A 9 8.43 6.54 3.08
C ARG A 9 8.58 8.06 2.90
N ALA A 10 8.11 8.59 1.78
CA ALA A 10 8.11 10.01 1.53
C ALA A 10 7.08 10.73 2.43
N ALA A 11 7.17 12.05 2.48
CA ALA A 11 6.18 12.85 3.18
C ALA A 11 4.81 12.72 2.50
N GLU A 12 4.81 12.73 1.17
CA GLU A 12 3.62 12.63 0.33
C GLU A 12 3.79 11.50 -0.69
N TYR A 13 2.70 10.80 -1.00
CA TYR A 13 2.73 9.60 -1.85
C TYR A 13 3.24 9.88 -3.27
N TYR A 14 2.99 11.07 -3.81
CA TYR A 14 3.50 11.47 -5.13
C TYR A 14 4.99 11.83 -5.12
N GLU A 15 5.65 11.86 -3.96
CA GLU A 15 7.10 12.05 -3.80
C GLU A 15 7.81 10.74 -3.44
N SER A 16 7.14 9.60 -3.58
CA SER A 16 7.68 8.28 -3.20
C SER A 16 9.00 7.94 -3.88
N GLU A 17 9.27 8.48 -5.06
CA GLU A 17 10.54 8.32 -5.76
C GLU A 17 11.75 8.92 -5.01
N GLU A 18 11.56 9.90 -4.12
CA GLU A 18 12.65 10.48 -3.33
C GLU A 18 13.12 9.53 -2.21
N HIS A 19 12.19 8.73 -1.69
CA HIS A 19 12.43 7.74 -0.64
C HIS A 19 11.75 6.42 -0.98
N PRO A 20 12.20 5.71 -2.03
CA PRO A 20 11.45 4.60 -2.57
C PRO A 20 11.50 3.37 -1.66
N ILE A 21 10.37 2.67 -1.58
CA ILE A 21 10.35 1.23 -1.31
C ILE A 21 10.83 0.57 -2.59
N ALA A 22 11.95 -0.14 -2.55
CA ALA A 22 12.48 -0.77 -3.77
C ALA A 22 11.56 -1.92 -4.22
N LEU A 23 11.46 -2.15 -5.54
CA LEU A 23 10.65 -3.26 -6.06
C LEU A 23 11.10 -4.61 -5.49
N ASP A 24 12.41 -4.89 -5.48
CA ASP A 24 12.96 -6.13 -4.90
C ASP A 24 12.63 -6.27 -3.41
N GLU A 25 12.56 -5.15 -2.69
CA GLU A 25 12.21 -5.12 -1.27
C GLU A 25 10.74 -5.52 -1.07
N TRP A 26 9.84 -4.95 -1.88
CA TRP A 26 8.43 -5.32 -1.92
C TRP A 26 8.24 -6.80 -2.27
N LEU A 27 8.89 -7.28 -3.33
CA LEU A 27 8.78 -8.68 -3.77
C LEU A 27 9.25 -9.63 -2.68
N ALA A 28 10.40 -9.36 -2.06
CA ALA A 28 10.93 -10.19 -0.99
C ALA A 28 10.02 -10.18 0.25
N TYR A 29 9.33 -9.07 0.55
CA TYR A 29 8.33 -9.01 1.61
C TYR A 29 7.09 -9.83 1.26
N ALA A 30 6.56 -9.65 0.05
CA ALA A 30 5.35 -10.33 -0.41
C ALA A 30 5.54 -11.86 -0.48
N GLU A 31 6.72 -12.35 -0.87
CA GLU A 31 7.05 -13.77 -0.84
C GLU A 31 7.12 -14.36 0.57
N ARG A 32 7.50 -13.55 1.56
CA ARG A 32 7.60 -13.97 2.97
C ARG A 32 6.27 -13.85 3.71
N SER A 33 5.34 -13.05 3.19
CA SER A 33 4.07 -12.78 3.84
C SER A 33 3.01 -13.83 3.49
N PRO A 34 2.56 -14.65 4.45
CA PRO A 34 1.52 -15.65 4.19
C PRO A 34 0.13 -15.04 3.96
N THR A 35 -0.05 -13.75 4.25
CA THR A 35 -1.32 -13.03 4.06
C THR A 35 -1.47 -12.48 2.64
N LEU A 36 -0.38 -12.38 1.89
CA LEU A 36 -0.39 -11.89 0.51
C LEU A 36 -0.40 -13.06 -0.46
N THR A 37 -1.44 -13.12 -1.30
CA THR A 37 -1.53 -14.11 -2.38
C THR A 37 -1.26 -13.42 -3.70
N GLN A 38 -0.33 -13.92 -4.50
CA GLN A 38 -0.12 -13.37 -5.85
C GLN A 38 -1.38 -13.58 -6.69
N GLY A 39 -2.06 -12.48 -7.05
CA GLY A 39 -3.31 -12.51 -7.81
C GLY A 39 -3.10 -12.57 -9.32
N GLY A 40 -1.89 -12.23 -9.77
CA GLY A 40 -1.53 -12.25 -11.17
C GLY A 40 -0.47 -11.20 -11.45
N TRP A 41 -0.62 -10.53 -12.59
CA TRP A 41 0.35 -9.57 -13.07
C TRP A 41 -0.34 -8.44 -13.82
N ILE A 42 0.18 -7.24 -13.63
CA ILE A 42 -0.22 -6.03 -14.33
C ILE A 42 0.96 -5.51 -15.13
N TRP A 43 0.65 -4.71 -16.15
CA TRP A 43 1.64 -4.06 -17.00
C TRP A 43 1.67 -2.59 -16.62
N TRP A 44 2.84 -2.11 -16.22
CA TRP A 44 3.12 -0.70 -16.01
C TRP A 44 4.25 -0.33 -16.97
N ASP A 45 4.00 0.66 -17.82
CA ASP A 45 4.89 1.00 -18.93
C ASP A 45 5.28 -0.21 -19.79
N GLU A 46 6.57 -0.57 -19.79
CA GLU A 46 7.12 -1.70 -20.54
C GLU A 46 7.38 -2.94 -19.67
N ASP A 47 7.17 -2.84 -18.35
CA ASP A 47 7.50 -3.89 -17.38
C ASP A 47 6.24 -4.53 -16.77
N ARG A 48 6.39 -5.81 -16.43
CA ARG A 48 5.32 -6.61 -15.84
C ARG A 48 5.55 -6.75 -14.34
N HIS A 49 4.65 -6.20 -13.55
CA HIS A 49 4.70 -6.24 -12.10
C HIS A 49 3.67 -7.22 -11.55
N PRO A 50 4.01 -8.07 -10.57
CA PRO A 50 3.02 -8.89 -9.89
C PRO A 50 2.15 -7.99 -9.00
N PHE A 51 0.84 -8.24 -9.01
CA PHE A 51 -0.04 -7.70 -7.99
C PHE A 51 -0.39 -8.81 -7.01
N TYR A 52 -0.55 -8.41 -5.76
CA TYR A 52 -0.90 -9.28 -4.65
C TYR A 52 -2.30 -8.96 -4.18
N VAL A 53 -2.92 -9.94 -3.55
CA VAL A 53 -4.26 -9.86 -3.02
C VAL A 53 -4.18 -10.08 -1.52
N PHE A 54 -4.83 -9.20 -0.78
CA PHE A 54 -4.96 -9.28 0.66
C PHE A 54 -6.44 -9.37 1.02
N THR A 55 -6.77 -10.29 1.92
CA THR A 55 -8.12 -10.41 2.48
C THR A 55 -8.15 -9.71 3.82
N CYS A 56 -8.90 -8.60 3.88
CA CYS A 56 -9.09 -7.80 5.08
C CYS A 56 -9.88 -8.59 6.14
N GLY A 57 -9.80 -8.15 7.40
CA GLY A 57 -10.49 -8.79 8.52
C GLY A 57 -12.02 -8.82 8.41
N ASP A 58 -12.60 -7.92 7.61
CA ASP A 58 -14.03 -7.86 7.28
C ASP A 58 -14.45 -8.81 6.14
N GLY A 59 -13.49 -9.53 5.54
CA GLY A 59 -13.69 -10.42 4.39
C GLY A 59 -13.62 -9.70 3.04
N SER A 60 -13.44 -8.38 3.02
CA SER A 60 -13.17 -7.62 1.80
C SER A 60 -11.83 -8.02 1.21
N VAL A 61 -11.71 -7.88 -0.10
CA VAL A 61 -10.50 -8.25 -0.83
C VAL A 61 -9.96 -7.03 -1.53
N VAL A 62 -8.71 -6.69 -1.23
CA VAL A 62 -7.98 -5.59 -1.86
C VAL A 62 -6.81 -6.12 -2.65
N SER A 63 -6.39 -5.35 -3.65
CA SER A 63 -5.18 -5.59 -4.43
C SER A 63 -4.06 -4.66 -3.98
N LEU A 64 -2.86 -5.20 -3.80
CA LEU A 64 -1.65 -4.46 -3.49
C LEU A 64 -0.69 -4.56 -4.67
N THR A 65 -0.16 -3.43 -5.11
CA THR A 65 0.83 -3.40 -6.19
C THR A 65 1.90 -2.39 -5.90
N TRP A 66 3.11 -2.66 -6.38
CA TRP A 66 4.19 -1.68 -6.34
C TRP A 66 4.09 -0.73 -7.54
N PHE A 67 4.23 0.57 -7.30
CA PHE A 67 4.21 1.61 -8.31
C PHE A 67 5.05 2.81 -7.86
N GLU A 68 5.99 3.28 -8.68
CA GLU A 68 6.82 4.49 -8.46
C GLU A 68 7.38 4.65 -7.04
N GLY A 69 7.86 3.55 -6.44
CA GLY A 69 8.47 3.56 -5.10
C GLY A 69 7.48 3.50 -3.93
N ALA A 70 6.18 3.36 -4.20
CA ALA A 70 5.13 3.13 -3.20
C ALA A 70 4.47 1.76 -3.38
N ILE A 71 3.71 1.34 -2.37
CA ILE A 71 2.76 0.23 -2.49
C ILE A 71 1.36 0.83 -2.54
N GLU A 72 0.68 0.70 -3.67
CA GLU A 72 -0.70 1.09 -3.85
C GLU A 72 -1.63 -0.04 -3.41
N ILE A 73 -2.65 0.31 -2.65
CA ILE A 73 -3.69 -0.58 -2.17
C ILE A 73 -5.00 -0.10 -2.79
N LYS A 74 -5.57 -0.94 -3.66
CA LYS A 74 -6.81 -0.65 -4.39
C LYS A 74 -7.89 -1.64 -3.98
N GLY A 75 -9.09 -1.12 -3.73
CA GLY A 75 -10.24 -1.92 -3.35
C GLY A 75 -11.12 -1.17 -2.37
N HIS A 76 -12.19 -1.83 -1.94
CA HIS A 76 -13.09 -1.28 -0.94
C HIS A 76 -13.13 -2.22 0.25
N PHE A 77 -13.03 -1.65 1.45
CA PHE A 77 -13.13 -2.35 2.73
C PHE A 77 -13.75 -1.37 3.73
N ASP A 78 -14.52 -1.88 4.70
CA ASP A 78 -15.25 -1.07 5.69
C ASP A 78 -14.45 -0.90 7.00
N GLY A 79 -13.27 -1.52 7.06
CA GLY A 79 -12.37 -1.53 8.22
C GLY A 79 -11.55 -0.26 8.41
N ASP A 80 -10.85 -0.19 9.55
CA ASP A 80 -9.87 0.85 9.81
C ASP A 80 -8.60 0.55 8.99
N ALA A 81 -8.20 1.47 8.11
CA ALA A 81 -7.07 1.28 7.21
C ALA A 81 -5.76 0.98 7.94
N TYR A 82 -5.53 1.61 9.10
CA TYR A 82 -4.33 1.36 9.89
C TYR A 82 -4.36 -0.02 10.56
N ARG A 83 -5.52 -0.51 10.99
CA ARG A 83 -5.62 -1.88 11.50
C ARG A 83 -5.28 -2.94 10.46
N GLU A 84 -5.68 -2.72 9.21
CA GLU A 84 -5.45 -3.69 8.13
C GLU A 84 -4.02 -3.59 7.57
N PHE A 85 -3.51 -2.38 7.36
CA PHE A 85 -2.24 -2.14 6.65
C PHE A 85 -1.16 -1.45 7.46
N GLY A 86 -1.43 -1.06 8.71
CA GLY A 86 -0.48 -0.38 9.58
C GLY A 86 0.77 -1.21 9.85
N GLY A 87 0.62 -2.52 10.09
CA GLY A 87 1.77 -3.42 10.26
C GLY A 87 2.64 -3.51 9.00
N LEU A 88 2.03 -3.50 7.81
CA LEU A 88 2.76 -3.46 6.54
C LEU A 88 3.53 -2.13 6.41
N ALA A 89 2.90 -0.99 6.73
CA ALA A 89 3.57 0.30 6.73
C ALA A 89 4.75 0.33 7.74
N GLU A 90 4.56 -0.21 8.94
CA GLU A 90 5.61 -0.30 9.96
C GLU A 90 6.79 -1.17 9.51
N ASP A 91 6.54 -2.31 8.88
CA ASP A 91 7.58 -3.22 8.38
C ASP A 91 8.47 -2.56 7.31
N PHE A 92 7.91 -1.65 6.51
CA PHE A 92 8.66 -0.84 5.54
C PHE A 92 9.23 0.46 6.11
N GLN A 93 8.99 0.76 7.40
CA GLN A 93 9.29 2.06 8.01
C GLN A 93 8.66 3.22 7.22
N ALA A 94 7.44 2.99 6.73
CA ALA A 94 6.67 3.86 5.86
C ALA A 94 5.42 4.40 6.57
N SER A 95 4.76 5.36 5.93
CA SER A 95 3.47 5.91 6.32
C SER A 95 2.37 5.37 5.41
N LEU A 96 1.15 5.28 5.94
CA LEU A 96 -0.06 4.95 5.17
C LEU A 96 -0.84 6.23 4.89
N GLN A 97 -0.98 6.58 3.61
CA GLN A 97 -1.62 7.81 3.15
C GLN A 97 -2.78 7.50 2.19
N GLY A 98 -3.85 8.28 2.23
CA GLY A 98 -4.93 8.26 1.24
C GLY A 98 -4.68 9.18 0.05
N ASP A 99 -5.44 9.00 -1.03
CA ASP A 99 -5.41 9.91 -2.20
C ASP A 99 -5.72 11.37 -1.85
N ASP A 100 -6.56 11.64 -0.83
CA ASP A 100 -6.88 12.99 -0.38
C ASP A 100 -5.82 13.55 0.61
N GLY A 101 -4.72 12.82 0.81
CA GLY A 101 -3.58 13.19 1.64
C GLY A 101 -3.74 12.88 3.13
N GLU A 102 -4.85 12.27 3.54
CA GLU A 102 -5.05 11.82 4.92
C GLU A 102 -4.01 10.77 5.31
N ARG A 103 -3.56 10.80 6.57
CA ARG A 103 -2.57 9.83 7.06
C ARG A 103 -3.18 8.94 8.13
N TYR A 104 -3.05 7.65 7.94
CA TYR A 104 -3.60 6.66 8.85
C TYR A 104 -2.53 6.25 9.87
N THR A 105 -2.87 6.35 11.15
CA THR A 105 -1.97 6.07 12.27
C THR A 105 -2.65 5.16 13.29
N PRO A 106 -1.94 4.60 14.28
CA PRO A 106 -2.58 3.81 15.34
C PRO A 106 -3.63 4.59 16.14
N SER A 107 -3.54 5.92 16.13
CA SER A 107 -4.46 6.82 16.84
C SER A 107 -5.67 7.25 15.99
N GLY A 108 -5.75 6.79 14.73
CA GLY A 108 -6.77 7.16 13.75
C GLY A 108 -6.22 7.93 12.56
N ALA A 109 -7.13 8.39 11.70
CA ALA A 109 -6.81 9.20 10.53
C ALA A 109 -6.51 10.66 10.91
N LEU A 110 -5.38 11.16 10.44
CA LEU A 110 -4.97 12.55 10.51
C LEU A 110 -5.35 13.25 9.19
N PRO A 111 -5.81 14.52 9.24
CA PRO A 111 -6.08 15.29 8.03
C PRO A 111 -4.80 15.54 7.23
N PRO A 112 -4.91 15.89 5.93
CA PRO A 112 -3.76 16.28 5.12
C PRO A 112 -2.99 17.44 5.75
N SER A 113 -1.66 17.40 5.64
CA SER A 113 -0.78 18.46 6.15
C SER A 113 -0.77 19.62 5.15
N HIS A 114 -1.25 20.79 5.58
CA HIS A 114 -1.29 22.04 4.80
C HIS A 114 0.05 22.78 4.76
#